data_AF-A0A1C4V611-F1
#
_entry.id   AF-A0A1C4V611-F1
#
_cell.length_a   1.000
_cell.length_b   1.000
_cell.length_c   1.000
_cell.angle_alpha   90.00
_cell.angle_beta   90.00
_cell.angle_gamma   90.00
#
_symmetry.space_group_name_H-M   'P 1'
#
loop_
_entity.id
_entity.type
_entity.pdbx_description
1 polymer ?
#
loop_
_entity_poly.entity_id
_entity_poly.type
_entity_poly.pdbx_seq_one_letter_code
_entity_poly.pdbx_strand_id
1 'polypeptide(L)'
;MRRVADDFGQPNGLAFGPDESQLYVVDTRARHLRRFTVTGDGALRGGDVFATCDAGSFDGVRLDQAGRVWVAAHDGLHCFDPDGTLLGKLLLPEVVANFTFGGPKRNHLYICASSSLYSLRVNVNGVRYPGW
;
A
#
# COMPACT_ATOMS: atom_id res chain seq x y z
N MET A 1 12.00 19.95 -11.38
CA MET A 1 11.53 18.54 -11.26
C MET A 1 12.76 17.65 -11.18
N ARG A 2 12.84 16.75 -10.19
CA ARG A 2 13.98 15.83 -9.97
C ARG A 2 13.48 14.38 -10.05
N ARG A 3 14.14 13.53 -10.84
CA ARG A 3 13.89 12.08 -10.87
C ARG A 3 14.56 11.45 -9.66
N VAL A 4 13.84 10.60 -8.92
CA VAL A 4 14.32 9.96 -7.67
C VAL A 4 14.33 8.44 -7.70
N ALA A 5 13.66 7.84 -8.70
CA ALA A 5 13.77 6.43 -9.08
C ALA A 5 13.32 6.30 -10.55
N ASP A 6 13.86 5.33 -11.28
CA ASP A 6 13.61 5.12 -12.72
C ASP A 6 13.64 3.65 -13.17
N ASP A 7 13.77 2.73 -12.23
CA ASP A 7 13.97 1.31 -12.40
C ASP A 7 12.65 0.50 -12.21
N PHE A 8 11.51 1.10 -12.57
CA PHE A 8 10.18 0.47 -12.46
C PHE A 8 9.61 0.07 -13.82
N GLY A 9 9.00 -1.11 -13.90
CA GLY A 9 8.29 -1.57 -15.08
C GLY A 9 6.92 -0.91 -15.25
N GLN A 10 6.12 -0.89 -14.19
CA GLN A 10 4.83 -0.20 -14.13
C GLN A 10 4.56 0.29 -12.69
N PRO A 11 5.11 1.46 -12.31
CA PRO A 11 4.85 2.02 -10.98
C PRO A 11 3.37 2.42 -10.87
N ASN A 12 2.71 2.03 -9.78
CA ASN A 12 1.27 2.23 -9.63
C ASN A 12 0.90 2.80 -8.25
N GLY A 13 0.63 1.97 -7.24
CA GLY A 13 0.35 2.45 -5.88
C GLY A 13 1.58 3.06 -5.20
N LEU A 14 1.38 4.21 -4.53
CA LEU A 14 2.37 4.82 -3.64
C LEU A 14 1.75 5.13 -2.27
N ALA A 15 2.54 4.94 -1.20
CA ALA A 15 2.16 5.36 0.14
C ALA A 15 3.39 5.68 1.00
N PHE A 16 3.29 6.74 1.79
CA PHE A 16 4.30 7.07 2.81
C PHE A 16 4.01 6.34 4.12
N GLY A 17 5.07 6.11 4.89
CA GLY A 17 5.02 5.75 6.31
C GLY A 17 4.31 6.81 7.17
N PRO A 18 3.92 6.48 8.41
CA PRO A 18 3.28 7.44 9.32
C PRO A 18 4.10 8.72 9.58
N ASP A 19 5.42 8.62 9.53
CA ASP A 19 6.38 9.72 9.69
C ASP A 19 7.01 10.20 8.38
N GLU A 20 6.49 9.70 7.24
CA GLU A 20 6.97 9.99 5.88
C GLU A 20 8.44 9.63 5.61
N SER A 21 9.13 8.95 6.53
CA SER A 21 10.53 8.52 6.37
C SER A 21 10.69 7.34 5.42
N GLN A 22 9.60 6.63 5.12
CA GLN A 22 9.55 5.50 4.20
C GLN A 22 8.55 5.77 3.08
N LEU A 23 8.90 5.37 1.86
CA LEU A 23 8.02 5.36 0.69
C LEU A 23 7.87 3.93 0.18
N TYR A 24 6.64 3.49 0.03
CA TYR A 24 6.26 2.21 -0.56
C TYR A 24 5.78 2.45 -1.99
N VAL A 25 6.33 1.71 -2.96
CA VAL A 25 5.97 1.82 -4.37
C VAL A 25 5.69 0.44 -4.93
N VAL A 26 4.49 0.25 -5.47
CA VAL A 26 4.11 -0.97 -6.19
C VAL A 26 4.64 -0.90 -7.62
N ASP A 27 5.31 -1.97 -8.05
CA ASP A 27 5.57 -2.23 -9.46
C ASP A 27 4.65 -3.37 -9.92
N THR A 28 3.54 -3.01 -10.56
CA THR A 28 2.50 -3.96 -10.97
C THR A 28 3.04 -4.98 -11.97
N ARG A 29 3.98 -4.58 -12.84
CA ARG A 29 4.58 -5.46 -13.85
C ARG A 29 5.53 -6.47 -13.22
N ALA A 30 6.33 -6.05 -12.25
CA ALA A 30 7.24 -6.93 -11.52
C ALA A 30 6.57 -7.72 -10.38
N ARG A 31 5.28 -7.45 -10.09
CA ARG A 31 4.46 -8.13 -9.07
C ARG A 31 5.04 -8.01 -7.66
N HIS A 32 5.63 -6.87 -7.34
CA HIS A 32 6.21 -6.63 -6.02
C HIS A 32 5.90 -5.24 -5.47
N LEU A 33 6.11 -5.09 -4.17
CA LEU A 33 6.13 -3.82 -3.47
C LEU A 33 7.56 -3.54 -3.03
N ARG A 34 8.08 -2.36 -3.36
CA ARG A 34 9.40 -1.90 -2.94
C ARG A 34 9.29 -0.88 -1.82
N ARG A 35 10.28 -0.86 -0.92
CA ARG A 35 10.38 0.11 0.17
C ARG A 35 11.66 0.93 0.04
N PHE A 36 11.52 2.25 0.16
CA PHE A 36 12.61 3.21 0.12
C PHE A 36 12.64 4.03 1.40
N THR A 37 13.83 4.37 1.86
CA THR A 37 14.00 5.45 2.83
C THR A 37 14.00 6.78 2.10
N VAL A 38 13.24 7.74 2.64
CA VAL A 38 13.15 9.12 2.17
C VAL A 38 14.13 9.96 2.97
N THR A 39 15.09 10.60 2.29
CA THR A 39 16.09 11.45 2.96
C THR A 39 15.56 12.87 3.16
N GLY A 40 16.22 13.67 4.02
CA GLY A 40 15.79 15.04 4.33
C GLY A 40 15.77 16.01 3.13
N ASP A 41 16.49 15.70 2.05
CA ASP A 41 16.45 16.41 0.76
C ASP A 41 15.43 15.81 -0.24
N GLY A 42 14.63 14.84 0.23
CA GLY A 42 13.60 14.13 -0.53
C GLY A 42 14.15 13.12 -1.53
N ALA A 43 15.41 12.69 -1.44
CA ALA A 43 15.94 11.61 -2.26
C ALA A 43 15.47 10.25 -1.72
N LEU A 44 15.54 9.22 -2.56
CA LEU A 44 15.23 7.85 -2.18
C LEU A 44 16.52 7.04 -2.03
N ARG A 45 16.61 6.24 -0.98
CA ARG A 45 17.69 5.28 -0.74
C ARG A 45 17.11 3.88 -0.51
N GLY A 46 17.88 2.85 -0.84
CA GLY A 46 17.43 1.46 -0.80
C GLY A 46 16.56 1.14 -2.01
N GLY A 47 15.35 0.63 -1.77
CA GLY A 47 14.48 0.13 -2.83
C GLY A 47 14.47 -1.39 -2.92
N ASP A 48 14.74 -2.07 -1.81
CA ASP A 48 14.61 -3.52 -1.73
C ASP A 48 13.16 -3.94 -1.87
N VAL A 49 12.97 -5.18 -2.34
CA VAL A 49 11.65 -5.82 -2.38
C VAL A 49 11.19 -6.02 -0.94
N PHE A 50 10.09 -5.36 -0.59
CA PHE A 50 9.42 -5.51 0.70
C PHE A 50 8.50 -6.72 0.71
N ALA A 51 7.75 -6.93 -0.38
CA ALA A 51 6.87 -8.08 -0.55
C ALA A 51 6.68 -8.42 -2.02
N THR A 52 6.49 -9.71 -2.33
CA THR A 52 6.11 -10.20 -3.66
C THR A 52 4.66 -10.69 -3.63
N CYS A 53 3.89 -10.40 -4.67
CA CYS A 53 2.50 -10.82 -4.79
C CYS A 53 2.39 -12.28 -5.25
N ASP A 54 1.78 -13.11 -4.43
CA ASP A 54 1.48 -14.51 -4.74
C ASP A 54 0.13 -14.70 -5.46
N ALA A 55 -0.70 -13.66 -5.53
CA ALA A 55 -2.04 -13.70 -6.12
C ALA A 55 -2.24 -12.58 -7.16
N GLY A 56 -1.83 -12.85 -8.41
CA GLY A 56 -1.85 -11.87 -9.49
C GLY A 56 -0.80 -10.79 -9.28
N SER A 57 -1.20 -9.51 -9.34
CA SER A 57 -0.31 -8.36 -9.12
C SER A 57 -0.80 -7.49 -7.97
N PHE A 58 0.13 -6.73 -7.38
CA PHE A 58 -0.23 -5.64 -6.48
C PHE A 58 -0.66 -4.38 -7.27
N ASP A 59 -1.52 -3.58 -6.66
CA ASP A 59 -1.99 -2.28 -7.18
C ASP A 59 -1.96 -1.18 -6.09
N GLY A 60 -3.09 -0.73 -5.56
CA GLY A 60 -3.14 0.31 -4.53
C GLY A 60 -2.52 -0.13 -3.20
N VAL A 61 -1.84 0.79 -2.51
CA VAL A 61 -1.20 0.56 -1.20
C VAL A 61 -1.58 1.67 -0.21
N ARG A 62 -1.82 1.33 1.06
CA ARG A 62 -2.05 2.27 2.17
C ARG A 62 -1.45 1.71 3.45
N LEU A 63 -1.13 2.60 4.38
CA LEU A 63 -0.64 2.22 5.70
C LEU A 63 -1.67 2.55 6.79
N ASP A 64 -1.64 1.78 7.87
CA ASP A 64 -2.30 2.13 9.13
C ASP A 64 -1.32 2.76 10.13
N GLN A 65 -1.86 3.31 11.23
CA GLN A 65 -1.08 4.05 12.23
C GLN A 65 -0.01 3.21 12.96
N ALA A 66 -0.11 1.88 12.92
CA ALA A 66 0.94 1.00 13.44
C ALA A 66 2.06 0.74 12.42
N GLY A 67 1.98 1.33 11.23
CA GLY A 67 2.94 1.14 10.15
C GLY A 67 2.70 -0.12 9.32
N ARG A 68 1.62 -0.87 9.57
CA ARG A 68 1.29 -2.04 8.75
C ARG A 68 0.93 -1.61 7.34
N VAL A 69 1.39 -2.39 6.37
CA VAL A 69 1.28 -2.10 4.95
C VAL A 69 0.17 -2.94 4.35
N TRP A 70 -0.88 -2.28 3.91
CA TRP A 70 -2.02 -2.90 3.24
C TRP A 70 -1.85 -2.69 1.74
N VAL A 71 -1.99 -3.75 0.93
CA VAL A 71 -1.84 -3.67 -0.52
C VAL A 71 -2.92 -4.49 -1.22
N ALA A 72 -3.49 -3.92 -2.27
CA ALA A 72 -4.50 -4.55 -3.10
C ALA A 72 -3.87 -5.61 -4.01
N ALA A 73 -4.57 -6.73 -4.17
CA ALA A 73 -4.19 -7.88 -5.00
C ALA A 73 -5.42 -8.46 -5.71
N HIS A 74 -5.22 -9.47 -6.56
CA HIS A 74 -6.32 -10.07 -7.31
C HIS A 74 -7.31 -10.86 -6.44
N ASP A 75 -6.86 -11.36 -5.28
CA ASP A 75 -7.66 -12.12 -4.32
C ASP A 75 -8.19 -11.25 -3.15
N GLY A 76 -7.87 -9.96 -3.10
CA GLY A 76 -8.32 -9.07 -2.02
C GLY A 76 -7.28 -8.05 -1.57
N LEU A 77 -7.14 -7.88 -0.24
CA LEU A 77 -6.12 -7.03 0.37
C LEU A 77 -5.15 -7.88 1.20
N HIS A 78 -3.85 -7.69 1.01
CA HIS A 78 -2.81 -8.32 1.84
C HIS A 78 -2.30 -7.31 2.86
N CYS A 79 -2.14 -7.73 4.11
CA CYS A 79 -1.65 -6.89 5.20
C CYS A 79 -0.33 -7.43 5.73
N PHE A 80 0.71 -6.60 5.66
CA PHE A 80 2.06 -6.92 6.11
C PHE A 80 2.42 -6.11 7.35
N ASP A 81 3.17 -6.73 8.26
CA ASP A 81 3.85 -6.06 9.36
C ASP A 81 4.97 -5.15 8.81
N PRO A 82 5.38 -4.06 9.51
CA PRO A 82 6.53 -3.24 9.11
C PRO A 82 7.83 -3.98 8.77
N ASP A 83 8.03 -5.19 9.31
CA ASP A 83 9.19 -6.03 9.00
C ASP A 83 9.09 -6.81 7.67
N GLY A 84 7.92 -6.82 7.02
CA GLY A 84 7.64 -7.55 5.79
C GLY A 84 6.89 -8.87 5.98
N THR A 85 6.61 -9.28 7.23
CA THR A 85 5.83 -10.49 7.53
C THR A 85 4.38 -10.32 7.08
N LEU A 86 3.87 -11.26 6.28
CA LEU A 86 2.44 -11.30 5.93
C LEU A 86 1.61 -11.66 7.17
N LEU A 87 0.83 -10.70 7.69
CA LEU A 87 -0.07 -10.91 8.82
C LEU A 87 -1.35 -11.63 8.42
N GLY A 88 -1.80 -11.41 7.19
CA GLY A 88 -2.98 -12.07 6.65
C GLY A 88 -3.54 -11.39 5.40
N LYS A 89 -4.63 -11.98 4.88
CA LYS A 89 -5.34 -11.51 3.70
C LYS A 89 -6.82 -11.31 4.01
N LEU A 90 -7.38 -10.18 3.59
CA LEU A 90 -8.82 -10.00 3.49
C LEU A 90 -9.24 -10.44 2.09
N LEU A 91 -9.88 -11.59 1.98
CA LEU A 91 -10.31 -12.14 0.69
C LEU A 91 -11.57 -11.43 0.17
N LEU A 92 -11.57 -11.08 -1.11
CA LEU A 92 -12.72 -10.55 -1.82
C LEU A 92 -13.00 -11.41 -3.07
N PRO A 93 -14.26 -11.49 -3.54
CA PRO A 93 -14.61 -12.31 -4.71
C PRO A 93 -14.19 -11.66 -6.05
N GLU A 94 -13.50 -10.52 -6.03
CA GLU A 94 -13.15 -9.72 -7.20
C GLU A 94 -11.74 -9.11 -7.05
N VAL A 95 -11.10 -8.80 -8.18
CA VAL A 95 -9.78 -8.16 -8.23
C VAL A 95 -9.86 -6.77 -7.62
N VAL A 96 -9.06 -6.51 -6.59
CA VAL A 96 -9.01 -5.20 -5.94
C VAL A 96 -8.00 -4.31 -6.65
N ALA A 97 -8.44 -3.13 -7.08
CA ALA A 97 -7.55 -2.13 -7.69
C ALA A 97 -7.07 -1.12 -6.63
N ASN A 98 -7.96 -0.67 -5.74
CA ASN A 98 -7.62 0.37 -4.78
C ASN A 98 -8.49 0.29 -3.53
N PHE A 99 -8.02 0.95 -2.46
CA PHE A 99 -8.78 1.09 -1.24
C PHE A 99 -8.28 2.30 -0.43
N THR A 100 -9.07 2.73 0.54
CA THR A 100 -8.65 3.76 1.49
C THR A 100 -9.29 3.56 2.85
N PHE A 101 -8.61 4.06 3.89
CA PHE A 101 -9.19 4.22 5.21
C PHE A 101 -9.98 5.52 5.27
N GLY A 102 -11.20 5.47 5.80
CA GLY A 102 -12.08 6.62 5.95
C GLY A 102 -13.02 6.50 7.15
N GLY A 103 -14.05 7.34 7.17
CA GLY A 103 -14.91 7.56 8.33
C GLY A 103 -14.23 8.46 9.39
N PRO A 104 -14.97 8.95 10.40
CA PRO A 104 -14.46 9.93 11.37
C PRO A 104 -13.24 9.45 12.16
N LYS A 105 -13.11 8.13 12.34
CA LYS A 105 -11.97 7.51 13.01
C LYS A 105 -10.95 6.92 12.05
N ARG A 106 -11.12 7.03 10.72
CA ARG A 106 -10.26 6.34 9.72
C ARG A 106 -10.18 4.82 9.90
N ASN A 107 -11.26 4.20 10.38
CA ASN A 107 -11.32 2.77 10.65
C ASN A 107 -12.36 2.05 9.78
N HIS A 108 -12.79 2.67 8.69
CA HIS A 108 -13.58 2.05 7.64
C HIS A 108 -12.70 1.91 6.41
N LEU A 109 -12.51 0.69 5.91
CA LEU A 109 -11.98 0.47 4.58
C LEU A 109 -13.10 0.71 3.57
N TYR A 110 -12.78 1.47 2.52
CA TYR A 110 -13.56 1.56 1.29
C TYR A 110 -12.72 0.92 0.19
N ILE A 111 -13.25 -0.09 -0.50
CA ILE A 111 -12.46 -0.99 -1.36
C ILE A 111 -13.12 -1.06 -2.73
N CYS A 112 -12.40 -0.62 -3.76
CA CYS A 112 -12.84 -0.70 -5.16
C CYS A 112 -12.32 -2.01 -5.77
N ALA A 113 -13.23 -2.95 -6.03
CA ALA A 113 -12.89 -4.25 -6.57
C ALA A 113 -13.71 -4.53 -7.82
N SER A 114 -13.04 -4.58 -8.98
CA SER A 114 -13.61 -4.71 -10.32
C SER A 114 -14.93 -3.93 -10.51
N SER A 115 -16.08 -4.58 -10.29
CA SER A 115 -17.41 -4.01 -10.53
C SER A 115 -18.13 -3.49 -9.28
N SER A 116 -17.53 -3.65 -8.10
CA SER A 116 -18.16 -3.40 -6.81
C SER A 116 -17.34 -2.45 -5.91
N LEU A 117 -18.06 -1.75 -5.03
CA LEU A 117 -17.48 -1.02 -3.90
C LEU A 117 -17.86 -1.73 -2.60
N TYR A 118 -16.86 -2.19 -1.85
CA TYR A 118 -17.05 -2.81 -0.54
C TYR A 118 -16.71 -1.82 0.57
N SER A 119 -17.33 -2.00 1.73
CA SER A 119 -16.89 -1.33 2.96
C SER A 119 -16.78 -2.31 4.12
N LEU A 120 -15.72 -2.18 4.90
CA LEU A 120 -15.47 -3.00 6.08
C LEU A 120 -14.97 -2.11 7.22
N ARG A 121 -15.59 -2.21 8.38
CA ARG A 121 -15.03 -1.61 9.60
C ARG A 121 -13.91 -2.49 10.14
N VAL A 122 -12.77 -1.88 10.43
CA VAL A 122 -11.59 -2.54 11.00
C VAL A 122 -11.28 -1.95 12.38
N ASN A 123 -10.45 -2.67 13.15
CA ASN A 123 -10.03 -2.26 14.50
C ASN A 123 -8.75 -1.41 14.49
N VAL A 124 -8.39 -0.88 13.33
CA VAL A 124 -7.15 -0.13 13.09
C VAL A 124 -7.50 1.18 12.40
N ASN A 125 -6.64 2.17 12.54
CA ASN A 125 -6.86 3.50 11.99
C ASN A 125 -5.85 3.75 10.86
N GLY A 126 -6.31 4.21 9.71
CA GLY A 126 -5.44 4.61 8.61
C GLY A 126 -4.52 5.77 8.99
N VAL A 127 -3.33 5.81 8.36
CA VAL A 127 -2.43 6.97 8.42
C VAL A 127 -3.17 8.23 7.97
N ARG A 128 -2.87 9.35 8.62
CA ARG A 128 -3.35 10.66 8.20
C ARG A 128 -2.31 11.30 7.30
N TYR A 129 -2.66 11.58 6.05
CA TYR A 129 -1.81 12.34 5.16
C TYR A 129 -2.10 13.86 5.33
N PRO A 130 -1.07 14.72 5.27
CA PRO A 130 -1.26 16.17 5.29
C PRO A 130 -2.16 16.62 4.13
N GLY A 131 -3.10 17.53 4.40
CA GLY A 131 -3.96 18.13 3.36
C GLY A 131 -5.39 17.59 3.26
N TRP A 132 -5.81 16.68 4.16
CA TRP A 132 -7.19 16.20 4.28
C TRP A 132 -7.62 16.07 5.75
#